data_AF-A0A8T6UTJ0-F1
#
_entry.id   AF-A0A8T6UTJ0-F1
#
_cell.length_a   1.000
_cell.length_b   1.000
_cell.length_c   1.000
_cell.angle_alpha   90.00
_cell.angle_beta   90.00
_cell.angle_gamma   90.00
#
_symmetry.space_group_name_H-M   'P 1'
#
loop_
_entity.id
_entity.type
_entity.pdbx_description
1 polymer ?
#
loop_
_entity_poly.entity_id
_entity_poly.type
_entity_poly.pdbx_seq_one_letter_code
_entity_poly.pdbx_strand_id
1 'polypeptide(L)'
;IYIHFEDHKPYWYFGEEEIEIGFAIGFYYTQARVIPEWADAQYYGRLLSTDIMGTRKDDVYFTSQAFPSKNIKISNEDFKFTPFSAGIDAKKKNGNLVRILYWIGADALTALYADFVVNYQGVIEIIEEGPVLGLNLRDIRSSLNKKTPDRYLDTSQLSYIKDPNKEYILPQIWGKVSRIPVLCLNENVNKDIDVLPPASDTATDYEFLIGDVSTHSLASDAIKTLYIADIEINLTLPIVQVDSEQSIAKFTVPESYFRQTETDDSGTVTKVKWKLQDKVTIDIHGYLKGSAFREADGNFTTTPTDLIENGLSILREILRVSYNYSYTSTFFELTSWEAIETDTDKTYSIGLYLSKPIEVWKTVQEISKSMLGRFEWNSNLRFDFTSDDYEQLEANITKEEILPENATFNIKIDARRVLSTFRVGLDRKWAVSDKESSYEWLVDDSNKESALNEYSSTYQEDFLTLINNLTDASKYAVRILAIGGTSLDILTIKVPWRYITLKAGQWISVQLDHINEILYGVVKAQIQEVNPSMADWSILLTIRITAYYPYLTDEEGTLLTDEEGAYLIGEEEV
;
A
#
# COMPACT_ATOMS: atom_id res chain seq x y z
N ILE A 1 -27.08 -14.87 7.06
CA ILE A 1 -25.65 -15.10 6.74
C ILE A 1 -25.64 -15.91 5.47
N TYR A 2 -24.90 -15.48 4.47
CA TYR A 2 -24.73 -16.05 3.14
C TYR A 2 -23.24 -16.19 2.89
N ILE A 3 -22.80 -17.18 2.13
CA ILE A 3 -21.39 -17.41 1.80
C ILE A 3 -21.27 -17.43 0.28
N HIS A 4 -20.32 -16.70 -0.30
CA HIS A 4 -20.13 -16.61 -1.74
C HIS A 4 -18.72 -17.07 -2.09
N PHE A 5 -18.58 -17.78 -3.22
CA PHE A 5 -17.29 -17.97 -3.87
C PHE A 5 -17.43 -17.41 -5.29
N GLU A 6 -16.56 -16.46 -5.66
CA GLU A 6 -16.64 -15.78 -6.96
C GLU A 6 -16.01 -16.65 -8.07
N ASP A 7 -16.79 -17.03 -9.08
CA ASP A 7 -16.46 -16.86 -10.51
C ASP A 7 -17.69 -17.21 -11.37
N HIS A 8 -18.11 -16.32 -12.28
CA HIS A 8 -19.43 -16.36 -12.92
C HIS A 8 -19.46 -17.18 -14.22
N LYS A 9 -20.00 -18.42 -14.21
CA LYS A 9 -20.70 -19.11 -15.36
C LYS A 9 -21.16 -20.56 -15.04
N PRO A 10 -22.26 -21.07 -15.64
CA PRO A 10 -22.78 -22.44 -15.43
C PRO A 10 -21.98 -23.55 -16.14
N TYR A 11 -21.96 -24.75 -15.53
CA TYR A 11 -21.03 -25.85 -15.80
C TYR A 11 -21.26 -26.71 -17.06
N TRP A 12 -22.35 -26.51 -17.82
CA TRP A 12 -22.75 -27.45 -18.89
C TRP A 12 -22.44 -26.97 -20.31
N TYR A 13 -21.59 -25.95 -20.50
CA TYR A 13 -21.49 -25.31 -21.83
C TYR A 13 -20.21 -25.58 -22.67
N PHE A 14 -19.02 -25.93 -22.16
CA PHE A 14 -17.85 -26.09 -23.06
C PHE A 14 -16.79 -27.11 -22.59
N GLY A 15 -16.06 -27.68 -23.57
CA GLY A 15 -15.06 -28.74 -23.40
C GLY A 15 -13.60 -28.28 -23.46
N GLU A 16 -12.73 -29.17 -22.96
CA GLU A 16 -11.28 -29.36 -23.15
C GLU A 16 -10.28 -28.18 -23.18
N GLU A 17 -10.63 -26.95 -22.82
CA GLU A 17 -9.65 -25.90 -22.50
C GLU A 17 -9.57 -25.67 -20.98
N GLU A 18 -8.36 -25.57 -20.43
CA GLU A 18 -8.11 -25.35 -18.99
C GLU A 18 -8.70 -23.99 -18.55
N ILE A 19 -9.84 -24.06 -17.84
CA ILE A 19 -10.51 -22.90 -17.23
C ILE A 19 -10.46 -23.07 -15.71
N GLU A 20 -10.02 -22.02 -15.02
CA GLU A 20 -10.05 -21.91 -13.56
C GLU A 20 -11.53 -21.81 -13.12
N ILE A 21 -11.98 -22.72 -12.25
CA ILE A 21 -13.39 -22.92 -11.91
C ILE A 21 -13.70 -22.25 -10.57
N GLY A 22 -14.59 -21.24 -10.54
CA GLY A 22 -15.26 -20.80 -9.31
C GLY A 22 -16.66 -21.40 -9.16
N PHE A 23 -17.04 -21.76 -7.94
CA PHE A 23 -18.36 -22.30 -7.60
C PHE A 23 -19.04 -21.44 -6.53
N ALA A 24 -20.03 -20.62 -6.87
CA ALA A 24 -20.81 -19.90 -5.86
C ALA A 24 -21.79 -20.85 -5.11
N ILE A 25 -21.57 -21.09 -3.82
CA ILE A 25 -22.46 -21.87 -2.95
C ILE A 25 -22.79 -21.03 -1.71
N GLY A 26 -24.00 -20.49 -1.68
CA GLY A 26 -24.56 -19.81 -0.51
C GLY A 26 -25.30 -20.73 0.43
N PHE A 27 -25.08 -20.50 1.72
CA PHE A 27 -25.73 -21.20 2.81
C PHE A 27 -26.45 -20.18 3.67
N TYR A 28 -27.75 -20.38 3.92
CA TYR A 28 -28.54 -19.51 4.78
C TYR A 28 -29.04 -20.25 6.03
N TYR A 29 -29.32 -19.49 7.09
CA TYR A 29 -29.92 -20.01 8.32
C TYR A 29 -31.43 -19.74 8.29
N THR A 30 -32.26 -20.74 7.96
CA THR A 30 -33.67 -20.74 8.37
C THR A 30 -34.07 -22.13 8.86
N GLN A 31 -35.06 -22.20 9.75
CA GLN A 31 -35.74 -23.46 10.10
C GLN A 31 -36.73 -23.94 9.02
N ALA A 32 -36.88 -23.19 7.91
CA ALA A 32 -37.85 -23.45 6.86
C ALA A 32 -37.19 -23.99 5.58
N ARG A 33 -37.63 -25.18 5.16
CA ARG A 33 -37.19 -25.91 3.96
C ARG A 33 -37.62 -25.27 2.62
N VAL A 34 -37.67 -23.95 2.52
CA VAL A 34 -38.04 -23.27 1.26
C VAL A 34 -36.75 -22.81 0.59
N ILE A 35 -36.48 -23.37 -0.59
CA ILE A 35 -35.32 -23.08 -1.44
C ILE A 35 -35.66 -21.82 -2.24
N PRO A 36 -34.98 -20.68 -2.03
CA PRO A 36 -35.06 -19.57 -2.97
C PRO A 36 -34.22 -19.94 -4.19
N GLU A 37 -34.84 -20.00 -5.37
CA GLU A 37 -34.11 -19.96 -6.63
C GLU A 37 -33.80 -18.48 -6.93
N TRP A 38 -32.52 -18.10 -6.93
CA TRP A 38 -32.10 -16.78 -7.40
C TRP A 38 -31.22 -16.94 -8.62
N ALA A 39 -31.56 -16.25 -9.71
CA ALA A 39 -30.70 -15.93 -10.85
C ALA A 39 -29.55 -16.95 -11.09
N ASP A 40 -29.92 -18.17 -11.50
CA ASP A 40 -29.03 -19.27 -11.90
C ASP A 40 -28.17 -19.96 -10.81
N ALA A 41 -28.39 -19.68 -9.51
CA ALA A 41 -27.69 -20.33 -8.40
C ALA A 41 -28.64 -20.97 -7.37
N GLN A 42 -28.40 -22.24 -7.01
CA GLN A 42 -29.15 -22.95 -5.98
C GLN A 42 -28.48 -22.84 -4.61
N TYR A 43 -29.22 -22.33 -3.64
CA TYR A 43 -28.74 -22.11 -2.27
C TYR A 43 -29.31 -23.15 -1.31
N TYR A 44 -28.43 -23.85 -0.58
CA TYR A 44 -28.84 -24.90 0.35
C TYR A 44 -28.73 -24.39 1.79
N GLY A 45 -29.79 -24.50 2.58
CA GLY A 45 -29.75 -24.24 4.02
C GLY A 45 -28.92 -25.28 4.78
N ARG A 46 -27.58 -25.16 4.73
CA ARG A 46 -26.65 -26.13 5.35
C ARG A 46 -25.65 -25.49 6.31
N LEU A 47 -25.74 -24.19 6.57
CA LEU A 47 -24.85 -23.54 7.53
C LEU A 47 -25.13 -24.10 8.94
N LEU A 48 -24.18 -24.85 9.50
CA LEU A 48 -24.29 -25.45 10.83
C LEU A 48 -23.79 -24.49 11.90
N SER A 49 -22.64 -23.87 11.67
CA SER A 49 -22.09 -22.86 12.57
C SER A 49 -21.18 -21.90 11.82
N THR A 50 -21.07 -20.70 12.36
CA THR A 50 -20.03 -19.72 12.03
C THR A 50 -19.61 -19.09 13.35
N ASP A 51 -18.32 -18.84 13.53
CA ASP A 51 -17.87 -18.01 14.64
C ASP A 51 -18.53 -16.64 14.51
N ILE A 52 -19.33 -16.28 15.52
CA ILE A 52 -20.05 -15.00 15.59
C ILE A 52 -19.00 -13.93 15.90
N MET A 53 -19.08 -12.80 15.19
CA MET A 53 -18.17 -11.66 15.25
C MET A 53 -17.61 -11.41 16.65
N GLY A 54 -16.29 -11.56 16.82
CA GLY A 54 -15.62 -11.14 18.05
C GLY A 54 -15.59 -9.62 18.13
N THR A 55 -15.95 -9.05 19.29
CA THR A 55 -15.91 -7.59 19.53
C THR A 55 -14.50 -7.05 19.81
N ARG A 56 -13.45 -7.79 19.45
CA ARG A 56 -12.06 -7.37 19.67
C ARG A 56 -11.75 -6.21 18.72
N LYS A 57 -10.96 -5.21 19.12
CA LYS A 57 -10.46 -4.15 18.22
C LYS A 57 -9.35 -4.72 17.33
N ASP A 58 -9.33 -4.33 16.06
CA ASP A 58 -8.34 -4.72 15.05
C ASP A 58 -6.99 -4.10 15.42
N ASP A 59 -5.95 -4.92 15.47
CA ASP A 59 -4.59 -4.49 15.81
C ASP A 59 -3.94 -3.72 14.63
N VAL A 60 -4.48 -3.86 13.41
CA VAL A 60 -4.01 -3.17 12.18
C VAL A 60 -4.76 -1.84 11.95
N TYR A 61 -6.05 -1.79 12.29
CA TYR A 61 -6.88 -0.59 12.14
C TYR A 61 -7.48 -0.21 13.49
N PHE A 62 -6.91 0.78 14.17
CA PHE A 62 -7.27 1.20 15.55
C PHE A 62 -8.77 1.51 15.78
N THR A 63 -9.56 1.68 14.73
CA THR A 63 -11.01 1.95 14.75
C THR A 63 -11.89 0.76 14.30
N SER A 64 -11.32 -0.31 13.74
CA SER A 64 -12.08 -1.45 13.21
C SER A 64 -12.23 -2.56 14.24
N GLN A 65 -13.29 -3.38 14.16
CA GLN A 65 -13.32 -4.66 14.88
C GLN A 65 -12.31 -5.62 14.23
N ALA A 66 -11.55 -6.37 15.02
CA ALA A 66 -10.69 -7.45 14.57
C ALA A 66 -11.56 -8.59 14.06
N PHE A 67 -11.19 -9.10 12.90
CA PHE A 67 -11.82 -10.29 12.33
C PHE A 67 -10.81 -11.43 12.45
N PRO A 68 -10.81 -12.16 13.58
CA PRO A 68 -9.99 -13.36 13.68
C PRO A 68 -10.41 -14.36 12.60
N SER A 69 -9.50 -15.28 12.30
CA SER A 69 -9.75 -16.43 11.44
C SER A 69 -11.11 -17.06 11.77
N LYS A 70 -11.98 -17.22 10.77
CA LYS A 70 -13.35 -17.72 10.97
C LYS A 70 -13.40 -19.21 10.66
N ASN A 71 -13.94 -20.01 11.58
CA ASN A 71 -14.34 -21.37 11.26
C ASN A 71 -15.81 -21.39 10.86
N ILE A 72 -16.07 -21.83 9.64
CA ILE A 72 -17.41 -22.08 9.12
C ILE A 72 -17.61 -23.59 9.07
N LYS A 73 -18.75 -24.07 9.56
CA LYS A 73 -19.17 -25.47 9.41
C LYS A 73 -20.44 -25.53 8.60
N ILE A 74 -20.41 -26.38 7.58
CA ILE A 74 -21.50 -26.60 6.63
C ILE A 74 -21.88 -28.08 6.68
N SER A 75 -23.17 -28.40 6.70
CA SER A 75 -23.67 -29.77 6.62
C SER A 75 -23.33 -30.37 5.26
N ASN A 76 -22.65 -31.51 5.31
CA ASN A 76 -22.27 -32.32 4.17
C ASN A 76 -22.71 -33.78 4.39
N GLU A 77 -23.83 -34.00 5.08
CA GLU A 77 -24.32 -35.33 5.44
C GLU A 77 -24.68 -36.19 4.21
N ASP A 78 -25.06 -35.55 3.11
CA ASP A 78 -25.32 -36.22 1.83
C ASP A 78 -24.09 -36.28 0.91
N PHE A 79 -22.93 -35.90 1.45
CA PHE A 79 -21.63 -35.96 0.77
C PHE A 79 -21.55 -35.13 -0.52
N LYS A 80 -22.45 -34.16 -0.76
CA LYS A 80 -22.44 -33.30 -1.96
C LYS A 80 -21.17 -32.47 -2.13
N PHE A 81 -20.49 -32.10 -1.05
CA PHE A 81 -19.24 -31.33 -1.07
C PHE A 81 -17.98 -32.21 -0.99
N THR A 82 -18.13 -33.52 -0.86
CA THR A 82 -17.01 -34.49 -0.88
C THR A 82 -16.22 -34.51 -2.20
N PRO A 83 -16.79 -34.14 -3.38
CA PRO A 83 -16.01 -33.97 -4.59
C PRO A 83 -15.07 -32.75 -4.58
N PHE A 84 -15.19 -31.79 -3.63
CA PHE A 84 -14.22 -30.70 -3.50
C PHE A 84 -12.81 -31.29 -3.35
N SER A 85 -12.63 -32.22 -2.40
CA SER A 85 -11.89 -33.49 -2.49
C SER A 85 -11.08 -33.77 -3.75
N ALA A 86 -11.80 -34.39 -4.67
CA ALA A 86 -11.27 -35.29 -5.66
C ALA A 86 -11.09 -34.62 -7.04
N GLY A 87 -11.72 -33.46 -7.28
CA GLY A 87 -11.68 -32.77 -8.57
C GLY A 87 -10.83 -31.49 -8.60
N ILE A 88 -10.65 -30.82 -7.46
CA ILE A 88 -9.85 -29.59 -7.37
C ILE A 88 -8.53 -29.96 -6.72
N ASP A 89 -7.41 -29.66 -7.38
CA ASP A 89 -6.06 -29.93 -6.89
C ASP A 89 -5.93 -29.47 -5.41
N ALA A 90 -5.40 -30.35 -4.56
CA ALA A 90 -5.02 -30.12 -3.16
C ALA A 90 -4.59 -28.67 -2.86
N LYS A 91 -3.71 -28.20 -3.76
CA LYS A 91 -3.02 -26.92 -3.70
C LYS A 91 -3.85 -25.72 -4.15
N LYS A 92 -4.90 -25.94 -4.93
CA LYS A 92 -5.83 -24.89 -5.41
C LYS A 92 -6.99 -24.63 -4.44
N LYS A 93 -7.15 -25.42 -3.37
CA LYS A 93 -8.25 -25.23 -2.40
C LYS A 93 -7.93 -24.19 -1.33
N ASN A 94 -6.69 -24.23 -0.85
CA ASN A 94 -6.19 -23.28 0.13
C ASN A 94 -5.70 -22.04 -0.61
N GLY A 95 -6.17 -20.86 -0.21
CA GLY A 95 -5.93 -19.59 -0.88
C GLY A 95 -7.13 -19.06 -1.67
N ASN A 96 -8.15 -19.90 -1.92
CA ASN A 96 -9.35 -19.45 -2.62
C ASN A 96 -10.09 -18.39 -1.84
N LEU A 97 -10.55 -17.37 -2.56
CA LEU A 97 -11.35 -16.31 -1.98
C LEU A 97 -12.71 -16.84 -1.51
N VAL A 98 -13.14 -16.32 -0.37
CA VAL A 98 -14.49 -16.51 0.14
C VAL A 98 -15.01 -15.17 0.63
N ARG A 99 -16.30 -14.91 0.39
CA ARG A 99 -17.01 -13.79 1.02
C ARG A 99 -18.14 -14.34 1.89
N ILE A 100 -18.39 -13.67 3.02
CA ILE A 100 -19.58 -13.90 3.81
C ILE A 100 -20.42 -12.64 3.70
N LEU A 101 -21.62 -12.77 3.17
CA LEU A 101 -22.58 -11.69 3.01
C LEU A 101 -23.68 -11.80 4.07
N TYR A 102 -24.27 -10.67 4.42
CA TYR A 102 -25.41 -10.61 5.33
C TYR A 102 -26.47 -9.66 4.79
N TRP A 103 -27.73 -9.98 5.05
CA TRP A 103 -28.86 -9.20 4.61
C TRP A 103 -29.81 -8.98 5.79
N ILE A 104 -30.29 -7.74 5.93
CA ILE A 104 -31.30 -7.33 6.91
C ILE A 104 -32.50 -6.80 6.14
N GLY A 105 -33.57 -7.56 6.07
CA GLY A 105 -34.84 -7.07 5.55
C GLY A 105 -36.01 -7.96 5.96
N ALA A 106 -37.22 -7.56 5.57
CA ALA A 106 -38.45 -8.21 5.99
C ALA A 106 -38.75 -9.51 5.22
N ASP A 107 -38.36 -9.59 3.94
CA ASP A 107 -38.55 -10.78 3.11
C ASP A 107 -37.28 -11.20 2.35
N ALA A 108 -36.70 -12.32 2.78
CA ALA A 108 -35.48 -12.85 2.17
C ALA A 108 -35.71 -13.38 0.75
N LEU A 109 -36.97 -13.64 0.37
CA LEU A 109 -37.32 -14.14 -0.96
C LEU A 109 -37.24 -13.05 -2.04
N THR A 110 -37.34 -11.77 -1.65
CA THR A 110 -37.26 -10.63 -2.56
C THR A 110 -35.90 -9.93 -2.55
N ALA A 111 -34.97 -10.36 -1.70
CA ALA A 111 -33.64 -9.78 -1.62
C ALA A 111 -32.85 -10.04 -2.91
N LEU A 112 -32.35 -8.98 -3.54
CA LEU A 112 -31.41 -9.05 -4.65
C LEU A 112 -29.99 -9.20 -4.11
N TYR A 113 -29.06 -9.75 -4.90
CA TYR A 113 -27.65 -9.87 -4.50
C TYR A 113 -27.04 -8.52 -4.08
N ALA A 114 -27.44 -7.43 -4.74
CA ALA A 114 -27.02 -6.07 -4.41
C ALA A 114 -27.52 -5.59 -3.04
N ASP A 115 -28.54 -6.23 -2.46
CA ASP A 115 -29.07 -5.90 -1.13
C ASP A 115 -28.22 -6.51 0.00
N PHE A 116 -27.31 -7.44 -0.34
CA PHE A 116 -26.44 -8.08 0.64
C PHE A 116 -25.21 -7.23 0.93
N VAL A 117 -24.90 -7.06 2.21
CA VAL A 117 -23.70 -6.38 2.69
C VAL A 117 -22.58 -7.40 2.90
N VAL A 118 -21.40 -7.13 2.35
CA VAL A 118 -20.21 -7.95 2.60
C VAL A 118 -19.79 -7.79 4.07
N ASN A 119 -19.88 -8.86 4.85
CA ASN A 119 -19.48 -8.87 6.26
C ASN A 119 -18.05 -9.39 6.46
N TYR A 120 -17.56 -10.21 5.53
CA TYR A 120 -16.22 -10.80 5.58
C TYR A 120 -15.74 -11.15 4.18
N GLN A 121 -14.44 -11.01 3.96
CA GLN A 121 -13.73 -11.47 2.79
C GLN A 121 -12.41 -12.03 3.28
N GLY A 122 -12.06 -13.19 2.76
CA GLY A 122 -10.88 -13.90 3.22
C GLY A 122 -10.46 -14.94 2.20
N VAL A 123 -9.45 -15.69 2.60
CA VAL A 123 -9.00 -16.87 1.87
C VAL A 123 -9.23 -18.11 2.72
N ILE A 124 -9.56 -19.21 2.07
CA ILE A 124 -9.66 -20.51 2.73
C ILE A 124 -8.25 -20.97 3.09
N GLU A 125 -7.94 -21.17 4.37
CA GLU A 125 -6.65 -21.72 4.80
C GLU A 125 -6.67 -23.24 4.91
N ILE A 126 -7.77 -23.78 5.43
CA ILE A 126 -7.93 -25.22 5.68
C ILE A 126 -9.36 -25.61 5.31
N ILE A 127 -9.49 -26.68 4.55
CA ILE A 127 -10.76 -27.38 4.32
C ILE A 127 -10.68 -28.73 5.03
N GLU A 128 -11.61 -28.96 5.96
CA GLU A 128 -11.83 -30.25 6.61
C GLU A 128 -13.08 -30.89 6.00
N GLU A 129 -12.92 -32.05 5.37
CA GLU A 129 -14.02 -32.73 4.69
C GLU A 129 -14.53 -33.93 5.49
N GLY A 130 -15.84 -34.14 5.46
CA GLY A 130 -16.55 -35.21 6.16
C GLY A 130 -18.05 -34.99 6.08
N PRO A 131 -18.85 -35.62 6.97
CA PRO A 131 -20.28 -35.31 7.13
C PRO A 131 -20.55 -33.84 7.47
N VAL A 132 -19.52 -33.12 7.92
CA VAL A 132 -19.47 -31.67 8.07
C VAL A 132 -18.28 -31.17 7.26
N LEU A 133 -18.51 -30.19 6.40
CA LEU A 133 -17.47 -29.42 5.74
C LEU A 133 -17.04 -28.29 6.68
N GLY A 134 -15.83 -28.35 7.20
CA GLY A 134 -15.18 -27.28 7.96
C GLY A 134 -14.33 -26.41 7.05
N LEU A 135 -14.53 -25.09 7.09
CA LEU A 135 -13.70 -24.11 6.39
C LEU A 135 -13.06 -23.21 7.45
N ASN A 136 -11.73 -23.24 7.53
CA ASN A 136 -10.98 -22.24 8.28
C ASN A 136 -10.58 -21.12 7.33
N LEU A 137 -11.00 -19.91 7.63
CA LEU A 137 -10.86 -18.75 6.78
C LEU A 137 -9.92 -17.74 7.42
N ARG A 138 -8.95 -17.23 6.66
CA ARG A 138 -8.12 -16.10 7.06
C ARG A 138 -8.63 -14.81 6.44
N ASP A 139 -8.83 -13.80 7.28
CA ASP A 139 -9.28 -12.50 6.83
C ASP A 139 -8.30 -11.91 5.82
N ILE A 140 -8.82 -11.36 4.73
CA ILE A 140 -7.99 -10.82 3.65
C ILE A 140 -7.10 -9.65 4.12
N ARG A 141 -7.49 -8.93 5.17
CA ARG A 141 -6.66 -7.89 5.82
C ARG A 141 -5.46 -8.46 6.54
N SER A 142 -5.66 -9.58 7.24
CA SER A 142 -4.57 -10.30 7.90
C SER A 142 -3.62 -11.00 6.92
N SER A 143 -3.97 -11.02 5.62
CA SER A 143 -3.16 -11.63 4.58
C SER A 143 -1.89 -10.84 4.26
N LEU A 144 -1.84 -9.51 4.49
CA LEU A 144 -0.70 -8.65 4.09
C LEU A 144 0.59 -8.86 4.90
N ASN A 145 0.69 -9.95 5.67
CA ASN A 145 1.83 -10.35 6.50
C ASN A 145 2.86 -11.22 5.76
N LYS A 146 2.63 -11.62 4.50
CA LYS A 146 3.66 -12.30 3.70
C LYS A 146 4.88 -11.39 3.59
N LYS A 147 6.07 -11.97 3.73
CA LYS A 147 7.32 -11.25 3.54
C LYS A 147 7.72 -11.28 2.07
N THR A 148 8.15 -10.14 1.53
CA THR A 148 8.71 -10.02 0.19
C THR A 148 9.99 -9.16 0.25
N PRO A 149 11.00 -9.41 -0.60
CA PRO A 149 11.17 -10.58 -1.46
C PRO A 149 11.25 -11.90 -0.69
N ASP A 150 10.79 -12.99 -1.32
CA ASP A 150 10.79 -14.36 -0.78
C ASP A 150 11.64 -15.34 -1.60
N ARG A 151 12.22 -14.90 -2.73
CA ARG A 151 13.16 -15.69 -3.54
C ARG A 151 14.59 -15.52 -3.06
N TYR A 152 15.34 -16.62 -3.18
CA TYR A 152 16.75 -16.71 -2.82
C TYR A 152 17.56 -17.16 -4.04
N LEU A 153 18.80 -16.69 -4.13
CA LEU A 153 19.79 -17.12 -5.10
C LEU A 153 20.18 -18.56 -4.79
N ASP A 154 20.13 -19.42 -5.81
CA ASP A 154 20.69 -20.77 -5.71
C ASP A 154 22.22 -20.69 -5.83
N THR A 155 22.90 -20.88 -4.71
CA THR A 155 24.37 -20.84 -4.64
C THR A 155 25.04 -22.12 -5.10
N SER A 156 24.27 -23.20 -5.37
CA SER A 156 24.84 -24.51 -5.75
C SER A 156 25.64 -24.46 -7.06
N GLN A 157 25.29 -23.52 -7.94
CA GLN A 157 25.98 -23.29 -9.23
C GLN A 157 27.07 -22.22 -9.15
N LEU A 158 27.21 -21.54 -8.00
CA LEU A 158 28.11 -20.40 -7.80
C LEU A 158 29.19 -20.76 -6.77
N SER A 159 30.05 -21.74 -7.09
CA SER A 159 31.07 -22.26 -6.19
C SER A 159 32.11 -21.22 -5.70
N TYR A 160 32.16 -20.07 -6.36
CA TYR A 160 33.06 -18.96 -6.09
C TYR A 160 32.46 -17.86 -5.19
N ILE A 161 31.21 -18.01 -4.73
CA ILE A 161 30.59 -17.07 -3.82
C ILE A 161 31.24 -17.16 -2.43
N LYS A 162 31.25 -16.04 -1.70
CA LYS A 162 31.97 -15.92 -0.42
C LYS A 162 31.57 -16.98 0.61
N ASP A 163 30.26 -17.20 0.75
CA ASP A 163 29.67 -18.11 1.72
C ASP A 163 28.52 -18.90 1.05
N PRO A 164 28.79 -20.07 0.45
CA PRO A 164 27.77 -20.83 -0.27
C PRO A 164 26.64 -21.35 0.63
N ASN A 165 26.84 -21.37 1.96
CA ASN A 165 25.82 -21.79 2.92
C ASN A 165 24.91 -20.62 3.35
N LYS A 166 25.26 -19.38 3.00
CA LYS A 166 24.43 -18.22 3.29
C LYS A 166 23.29 -18.13 2.29
N GLU A 167 22.11 -17.88 2.80
CA GLU A 167 20.95 -17.49 2.00
C GLU A 167 21.14 -16.05 1.48
N TYR A 168 21.25 -15.90 0.16
CA TYR A 168 21.29 -14.60 -0.50
C TYR A 168 19.93 -14.33 -1.12
N ILE A 169 19.24 -13.31 -0.60
CA ILE A 169 17.93 -12.91 -1.12
C ILE A 169 18.10 -12.25 -2.48
N LEU A 170 17.18 -12.52 -3.41
CA LEU A 170 17.11 -11.81 -4.68
C LEU A 170 16.35 -10.50 -4.49
N PRO A 171 17.00 -9.32 -4.66
CA PRO A 171 16.32 -8.05 -4.45
C PRO A 171 15.22 -7.76 -5.47
N GLN A 172 14.21 -7.00 -5.07
CA GLN A 172 13.20 -6.40 -5.96
C GLN A 172 13.45 -4.90 -6.12
N ILE A 173 13.33 -4.39 -7.34
CA ILE A 173 13.69 -3.01 -7.69
C ILE A 173 12.59 -2.35 -8.52
N TRP A 174 11.95 -1.32 -7.99
CA TRP A 174 10.89 -0.56 -8.65
C TRP A 174 11.27 0.90 -8.83
N GLY A 175 10.85 1.50 -9.95
CA GLY A 175 11.16 2.88 -10.32
C GLY A 175 12.66 3.17 -10.41
N LYS A 176 13.03 4.45 -10.29
CA LYS A 176 14.43 4.88 -10.24
C LYS A 176 14.94 4.78 -8.80
N VAL A 177 16.04 4.05 -8.58
CA VAL A 177 16.66 3.90 -7.26
C VAL A 177 18.14 4.22 -7.31
N SER A 178 18.62 4.85 -6.23
CA SER A 178 19.99 5.36 -6.16
C SER A 178 20.82 4.63 -5.12
N ARG A 179 22.11 4.45 -5.43
CA ARG A 179 23.12 3.84 -4.56
C ARG A 179 22.67 2.50 -3.96
N ILE A 180 22.08 1.59 -4.75
CA ILE A 180 21.75 0.26 -4.22
C ILE A 180 23.01 -0.58 -4.07
N PRO A 181 23.21 -1.29 -2.94
CA PRO A 181 24.31 -2.22 -2.80
C PRO A 181 24.10 -3.46 -3.66
N VAL A 182 25.17 -3.95 -4.30
CA VAL A 182 25.12 -5.15 -5.15
C VAL A 182 26.04 -6.25 -4.62
N LEU A 183 25.65 -7.50 -4.81
CA LEU A 183 26.41 -8.66 -4.35
C LEU A 183 27.39 -9.10 -5.44
N CYS A 184 28.68 -9.12 -5.14
CA CYS A 184 29.68 -9.74 -6.01
C CYS A 184 29.51 -11.27 -5.98
N LEU A 185 29.16 -11.85 -7.12
CA LEU A 185 28.90 -13.28 -7.24
C LEU A 185 30.21 -14.07 -7.16
N ASN A 186 31.30 -13.55 -7.71
CA ASN A 186 32.60 -14.21 -7.85
C ASN A 186 33.72 -13.58 -7.01
N GLU A 187 33.39 -13.09 -5.82
CA GLU A 187 34.31 -12.42 -4.89
C GLU A 187 35.57 -13.24 -4.56
N ASN A 188 35.47 -14.58 -4.47
CA ASN A 188 36.59 -15.42 -4.05
C ASN A 188 37.54 -15.84 -5.19
N VAL A 189 37.22 -15.61 -6.47
CA VAL A 189 38.02 -16.16 -7.59
C VAL A 189 39.48 -15.72 -7.53
N ASN A 190 39.76 -14.48 -7.13
CA ASN A 190 41.12 -13.93 -7.06
C ASN A 190 41.66 -13.76 -5.61
N LYS A 191 40.98 -14.32 -4.60
CA LYS A 191 41.27 -14.01 -3.18
C LYS A 191 42.61 -14.57 -2.68
N ASP A 192 43.08 -15.68 -3.24
CA ASP A 192 44.26 -16.41 -2.77
C ASP A 192 45.45 -16.37 -3.76
N ILE A 193 45.45 -15.40 -4.68
CA ILE A 193 46.49 -15.26 -5.71
C ILE A 193 47.60 -14.35 -5.19
N ASP A 194 48.49 -14.93 -4.38
CA ASP A 194 49.70 -14.25 -3.88
C ASP A 194 50.89 -14.32 -4.87
N VAL A 195 50.70 -14.88 -6.08
CA VAL A 195 51.82 -15.22 -6.99
C VAL A 195 51.68 -14.51 -8.35
N LEU A 196 52.77 -13.86 -8.79
CA LEU A 196 52.95 -13.42 -10.18
C LEU A 196 53.69 -14.51 -10.98
N PRO A 197 53.28 -14.83 -12.22
CA PRO A 197 52.14 -14.27 -12.97
C PRO A 197 50.79 -14.87 -12.54
N PRO A 198 49.66 -14.17 -12.80
CA PRO A 198 48.33 -14.71 -12.53
C PRO A 198 48.16 -16.08 -13.19
N ALA A 199 47.63 -17.05 -12.44
CA ALA A 199 47.25 -18.35 -12.98
C ALA A 199 46.18 -18.17 -14.09
N SER A 200 46.00 -19.15 -14.97
CA SER A 200 44.96 -19.11 -16.02
C SER A 200 43.53 -18.95 -15.51
N ASP A 201 43.33 -19.10 -14.20
CA ASP A 201 42.02 -19.18 -13.55
C ASP A 201 41.63 -17.87 -12.86
N THR A 202 42.30 -16.75 -13.16
CA THR A 202 41.94 -15.43 -12.62
C THR A 202 40.70 -14.86 -13.29
N ALA A 203 39.75 -14.36 -12.51
CA ALA A 203 38.63 -13.62 -13.05
C ALA A 203 39.14 -12.33 -13.72
N THR A 204 38.90 -12.20 -15.02
CA THR A 204 39.13 -10.95 -15.78
C THR A 204 38.05 -9.91 -15.50
N ASP A 205 36.88 -10.37 -15.10
CA ASP A 205 35.70 -9.56 -14.77
C ASP A 205 35.02 -10.11 -13.51
N TYR A 206 34.53 -9.19 -12.67
CA TYR A 206 33.70 -9.54 -11.53
C TYR A 206 32.22 -9.40 -11.90
N GLU A 207 31.42 -10.40 -11.54
CA GLU A 207 29.99 -10.44 -11.76
C GLU A 207 29.26 -9.92 -10.52
N PHE A 208 28.24 -9.08 -10.71
CA PHE A 208 27.46 -8.47 -9.64
C PHE A 208 25.97 -8.74 -9.86
N LEU A 209 25.30 -9.26 -8.83
CA LEU A 209 23.87 -9.48 -8.80
C LEU A 209 23.12 -8.15 -8.64
N ILE A 210 22.15 -7.92 -9.52
CA ILE A 210 21.23 -6.79 -9.46
C ILE A 210 19.96 -7.18 -8.70
N GLY A 211 19.24 -8.19 -9.19
CA GLY A 211 17.89 -8.47 -8.71
C GLY A 211 17.21 -9.67 -9.36
N ASP A 212 16.02 -9.96 -8.83
CA ASP A 212 15.06 -10.92 -9.37
C ASP A 212 14.44 -10.40 -10.67
N VAL A 213 14.38 -11.21 -11.73
CA VAL A 213 13.66 -10.88 -12.98
C VAL A 213 12.62 -11.94 -13.37
N SER A 214 12.22 -12.80 -12.44
CA SER A 214 11.19 -13.83 -12.68
C SER A 214 9.80 -13.26 -12.94
N THR A 215 9.51 -12.08 -12.40
CA THR A 215 8.18 -11.45 -12.51
C THR A 215 8.17 -10.28 -13.47
N HIS A 216 9.29 -9.57 -13.59
CA HIS A 216 9.42 -8.34 -14.36
C HIS A 216 10.80 -8.25 -15.01
N SER A 217 10.86 -7.60 -16.17
CA SER A 217 12.11 -7.33 -16.86
C SER A 217 12.74 -6.01 -16.39
N LEU A 218 14.06 -5.94 -16.44
CA LEU A 218 14.82 -4.70 -16.33
C LEU A 218 15.21 -4.21 -17.74
N ALA A 219 15.37 -2.91 -17.91
CA ALA A 219 15.90 -2.36 -19.15
C ALA A 219 17.35 -2.82 -19.38
N SER A 220 17.75 -3.03 -20.64
CA SER A 220 19.14 -3.38 -20.96
C SER A 220 20.14 -2.29 -20.56
N ASP A 221 19.68 -1.03 -20.55
CA ASP A 221 20.40 0.18 -20.12
C ASP A 221 19.97 0.63 -18.70
N ALA A 222 19.48 -0.30 -17.88
CA ALA A 222 18.93 0.03 -16.56
C ALA A 222 19.97 0.69 -15.64
N ILE A 223 21.22 0.26 -15.68
CA ILE A 223 22.30 0.86 -14.87
C ILE A 223 22.62 2.25 -15.43
N LYS A 224 22.43 3.28 -14.62
CA LYS A 224 22.74 4.67 -14.98
C LYS A 224 24.10 5.10 -14.48
N THR A 225 24.46 4.69 -13.26
CA THR A 225 25.74 5.05 -12.65
C THR A 225 26.27 3.88 -11.84
N LEU A 226 27.59 3.68 -11.88
CA LEU A 226 28.30 2.67 -11.09
C LEU A 226 29.24 3.38 -10.11
N TYR A 227 29.27 2.91 -8.87
CA TYR A 227 30.19 3.42 -7.85
C TYR A 227 30.98 2.30 -7.20
N ILE A 228 32.26 2.56 -6.94
CA ILE A 228 33.14 1.68 -6.17
C ILE A 228 33.72 2.49 -5.02
N ALA A 229 33.41 2.08 -3.78
CA ALA A 229 33.78 2.83 -2.58
C ALA A 229 33.35 4.31 -2.65
N ASP A 230 32.09 4.51 -3.04
CA ASP A 230 31.43 5.81 -3.22
C ASP A 230 31.96 6.70 -4.35
N ILE A 231 33.01 6.27 -5.07
CA ILE A 231 33.57 6.97 -6.23
C ILE A 231 32.85 6.54 -7.48
N GLU A 232 32.32 7.52 -8.24
CA GLU A 232 31.69 7.30 -9.53
C GLU A 232 32.70 6.76 -10.55
N ILE A 233 32.31 5.70 -11.25
CA ILE A 233 33.14 5.03 -12.24
C ILE A 233 32.60 5.32 -13.63
N ASN A 234 33.42 5.97 -14.45
CA ASN A 234 33.15 6.16 -15.87
C ASN A 234 33.42 4.86 -16.65
N LEU A 235 32.49 3.91 -16.59
CA LEU A 235 32.47 2.74 -17.46
C LEU A 235 31.54 3.03 -18.65
N THR A 236 31.86 2.54 -19.85
CA THR A 236 30.81 2.34 -20.86
C THR A 236 29.76 1.43 -20.23
N LEU A 237 28.54 1.95 -20.05
CA LEU A 237 27.55 1.39 -19.12
C LEU A 237 27.47 -0.13 -19.23
N PRO A 238 27.69 -0.86 -18.12
CA PRO A 238 27.72 -2.31 -18.17
C PRO A 238 26.33 -2.80 -18.57
N ILE A 239 26.29 -3.62 -19.63
CA ILE A 239 25.05 -4.18 -20.15
C ILE A 239 24.47 -5.12 -19.10
N VAL A 240 23.20 -4.92 -18.75
CA VAL A 240 22.49 -5.86 -17.90
C VAL A 240 22.35 -7.19 -18.63
N GLN A 241 22.91 -8.24 -18.02
CA GLN A 241 22.81 -9.60 -18.49
C GLN A 241 21.71 -10.32 -17.71
N VAL A 242 20.76 -10.92 -18.41
CA VAL A 242 19.71 -11.74 -17.81
C VAL A 242 20.12 -13.20 -17.91
N ASP A 243 20.26 -13.85 -16.76
CA ASP A 243 20.37 -15.30 -16.68
C ASP A 243 18.95 -15.88 -16.62
N SER A 244 18.48 -16.41 -17.75
CA SER A 244 17.12 -16.94 -17.88
C SER A 244 16.90 -18.22 -17.07
N GLU A 245 17.95 -19.00 -16.81
CA GLU A 245 17.82 -20.26 -16.07
C GLU A 245 17.55 -19.98 -14.59
N GLN A 246 18.27 -19.00 -14.02
CA GLN A 246 18.10 -18.60 -12.62
C GLN A 246 17.05 -17.49 -12.44
N SER A 247 16.63 -16.84 -13.53
CA SER A 247 15.77 -15.65 -13.52
C SER A 247 16.36 -14.52 -12.66
N ILE A 248 17.64 -14.22 -12.89
CA ILE A 248 18.37 -13.12 -12.22
C ILE A 248 18.95 -12.15 -13.25
N ALA A 249 19.08 -10.88 -12.84
CA ALA A 249 19.84 -9.87 -13.57
C ALA A 249 21.20 -9.67 -12.92
N LYS A 250 22.25 -9.58 -13.75
CA LYS A 250 23.62 -9.33 -13.33
C LYS A 250 24.33 -8.36 -14.28
N PHE A 251 25.48 -7.85 -13.85
CA PHE A 251 26.38 -7.09 -14.71
C PHE A 251 27.85 -7.40 -14.36
N THR A 252 28.77 -7.02 -15.24
CA THR A 252 30.20 -7.27 -15.08
C THR A 252 30.99 -5.99 -14.93
N VAL A 253 32.02 -6.02 -14.09
CA VAL A 253 33.01 -4.93 -13.94
C VAL A 253 34.42 -5.50 -14.10
N PRO A 254 35.28 -4.89 -14.94
CA PRO A 254 36.64 -5.37 -15.14
C PRO A 254 37.46 -5.46 -13.84
N GLU A 255 38.30 -6.49 -13.73
CA GLU A 255 39.15 -6.74 -12.55
C GLU A 255 40.07 -5.56 -12.20
N SER A 256 40.47 -4.80 -13.22
CA SER A 256 41.35 -3.63 -13.09
C SER A 256 40.83 -2.55 -12.15
N TYR A 257 39.52 -2.46 -11.93
CA TYR A 257 38.92 -1.52 -10.97
C TYR A 257 39.07 -1.95 -9.50
N PHE A 258 39.30 -3.24 -9.25
CA PHE A 258 39.46 -3.80 -7.92
C PHE A 258 40.92 -4.10 -7.58
N ARG A 259 41.77 -4.15 -8.62
CA ARG A 259 43.18 -4.52 -8.53
C ARG A 259 44.01 -3.40 -7.87
N GLN A 260 44.68 -3.75 -6.79
CA GLN A 260 45.68 -2.94 -6.10
C GLN A 260 47.04 -3.63 -6.20
N THR A 261 48.05 -2.92 -6.72
CA THR A 261 49.42 -3.42 -6.78
C THR A 261 50.26 -2.78 -5.68
N GLU A 262 50.96 -3.61 -4.90
CA GLU A 262 52.01 -3.16 -3.99
C GLU A 262 53.35 -3.35 -4.71
N THR A 263 54.16 -2.30 -4.75
CA THR A 263 55.50 -2.32 -5.35
C THR A 263 56.56 -2.20 -4.26
N ASP A 264 57.70 -2.85 -4.45
CA ASP A 264 58.89 -2.57 -3.65
C ASP A 264 59.53 -1.21 -4.03
N ASP A 265 60.62 -0.85 -3.35
CA ASP A 265 61.37 0.38 -3.60
C ASP A 265 61.96 0.47 -5.03
N SER A 266 62.03 -0.65 -5.75
CA SER A 266 62.48 -0.70 -7.15
C SER A 266 61.34 -0.48 -8.16
N GLY A 267 60.09 -0.39 -7.69
CA GLY A 267 58.90 -0.33 -8.55
C GLY A 267 58.45 -1.71 -9.06
N THR A 268 59.04 -2.80 -8.57
CA THR A 268 58.64 -4.17 -8.93
C THR A 268 57.38 -4.52 -8.15
N VAL A 269 56.33 -4.98 -8.83
CA VAL A 269 55.11 -5.44 -8.18
C VAL A 269 55.42 -6.69 -7.36
N THR A 270 55.28 -6.59 -6.04
CA THR A 270 55.54 -7.68 -5.10
C THR A 270 54.26 -8.38 -4.65
N LYS A 271 53.12 -7.68 -4.72
CA LYS A 271 51.82 -8.23 -4.35
C LYS A 271 50.69 -7.60 -5.15
N VAL A 272 49.71 -8.41 -5.52
CA VAL A 272 48.44 -7.96 -6.10
C VAL A 272 47.34 -8.31 -5.11
N LYS A 273 46.46 -7.35 -4.81
CA LYS A 273 45.28 -7.55 -3.97
C LYS A 273 44.07 -7.07 -4.73
N TRP A 274 42.97 -7.81 -4.66
CA TRP A 274 41.68 -7.34 -5.16
C TRP A 274 40.82 -6.93 -3.97
N LYS A 275 40.39 -5.67 -3.93
CA LYS A 275 39.59 -5.10 -2.84
C LYS A 275 38.39 -4.34 -3.39
N LEU A 276 37.45 -3.99 -2.50
CA LEU A 276 36.28 -3.12 -2.75
C LEU A 276 35.14 -3.77 -3.54
N GLN A 277 35.19 -5.08 -3.79
CA GLN A 277 34.07 -5.82 -4.40
C GLN A 277 32.81 -5.78 -3.52
N ASP A 278 32.97 -5.64 -2.21
CA ASP A 278 31.88 -5.46 -1.23
C ASP A 278 31.40 -4.01 -1.11
N LYS A 279 32.00 -3.08 -1.86
CA LYS A 279 31.73 -1.64 -1.87
C LYS A 279 31.19 -1.14 -3.20
N VAL A 280 30.62 -2.04 -3.99
CA VAL A 280 29.99 -1.68 -5.26
C VAL A 280 28.53 -1.30 -5.02
N THR A 281 28.15 -0.14 -5.56
CA THR A 281 26.75 0.33 -5.58
C THR A 281 26.40 0.85 -6.95
N ILE A 282 25.11 0.87 -7.29
CA ILE A 282 24.63 1.36 -8.59
C ILE A 282 23.42 2.27 -8.44
N ASP A 283 23.27 3.21 -9.36
CA ASP A 283 21.99 3.85 -9.66
C ASP A 283 21.35 3.09 -10.81
N ILE A 284 20.08 2.71 -10.66
CA ILE A 284 19.41 1.82 -11.60
C ILE A 284 17.95 2.20 -11.82
N HIS A 285 17.50 2.04 -13.06
CA HIS A 285 16.10 2.00 -13.45
C HIS A 285 15.56 0.58 -13.25
N GLY A 286 14.61 0.42 -12.33
CA GLY A 286 14.01 -0.85 -11.94
C GLY A 286 13.10 -1.47 -12.99
N TYR A 287 12.06 -2.15 -12.51
CA TYR A 287 11.17 -2.94 -13.35
C TYR A 287 10.40 -2.12 -14.39
N LEU A 288 10.32 -2.70 -15.59
CA LEU A 288 9.54 -2.19 -16.70
C LEU A 288 8.12 -2.79 -16.71
N LYS A 289 7.18 -2.03 -17.26
CA LYS A 289 5.81 -2.47 -17.54
C LYS A 289 5.82 -3.59 -18.59
N GLY A 290 5.76 -4.85 -18.16
CA GLY A 290 5.73 -6.00 -19.05
C GLY A 290 4.36 -6.27 -19.65
N SER A 291 4.25 -7.28 -20.52
CA SER A 291 2.97 -7.73 -21.10
C SER A 291 1.95 -8.25 -20.08
N ALA A 292 2.43 -8.64 -18.89
CA ALA A 292 1.58 -9.05 -17.76
C ALA A 292 1.11 -7.87 -16.90
N PHE A 293 1.66 -6.68 -17.11
CA PHE A 293 1.25 -5.46 -16.41
C PHE A 293 -0.04 -4.95 -17.04
N ARG A 294 -1.06 -4.75 -16.21
CA ARG A 294 -2.32 -4.12 -16.62
C ARG A 294 -2.32 -2.68 -16.15
N GLU A 295 -2.50 -1.76 -17.08
CA GLU A 295 -2.72 -0.36 -16.75
C GLU A 295 -4.08 -0.16 -16.06
N ALA A 296 -4.27 1.02 -15.46
CA ALA A 296 -5.51 1.40 -14.79
C ALA A 296 -6.75 1.25 -15.70
N ASP A 297 -6.58 1.64 -16.96
CA ASP A 297 -7.60 1.61 -18.02
C ASP A 297 -7.88 0.20 -18.59
N GLY A 298 -7.19 -0.82 -18.08
CA GLY A 298 -7.31 -2.21 -18.52
C GLY A 298 -6.55 -2.54 -19.81
N ASN A 299 -5.79 -1.60 -20.39
CA ASN A 299 -4.97 -1.85 -21.57
C ASN A 299 -3.69 -2.63 -21.22
N PHE A 300 -3.21 -3.41 -22.19
CA PHE A 300 -1.95 -4.13 -22.11
C PHE A 300 -0.87 -3.42 -22.90
N THR A 301 0.22 -3.06 -22.26
CA THR A 301 1.45 -2.62 -22.93
C THR A 301 2.24 -3.86 -23.36
N THR A 302 2.27 -4.13 -24.67
CA THR A 302 2.94 -5.33 -25.21
C THR A 302 4.46 -5.18 -25.29
N THR A 303 4.97 -3.96 -25.22
CA THR A 303 6.42 -3.67 -25.25
C THR A 303 6.82 -3.02 -23.93
N PRO A 304 7.74 -3.61 -23.15
CA PRO A 304 8.23 -3.01 -21.92
C PRO A 304 9.13 -1.84 -22.23
N THR A 305 8.57 -0.63 -22.24
CA THR A 305 9.33 0.61 -22.43
C THR A 305 9.36 1.49 -21.20
N ASP A 306 8.31 1.43 -20.37
CA ASP A 306 8.11 2.40 -19.31
C ASP A 306 8.40 1.80 -17.94
N LEU A 307 8.96 2.60 -17.05
CA LEU A 307 9.21 2.19 -15.68
C LEU A 307 7.90 2.08 -14.90
N ILE A 308 7.84 1.08 -14.03
CA ILE A 308 6.84 1.02 -12.97
C ILE A 308 7.35 1.91 -11.83
N GLU A 309 7.16 3.22 -11.97
CA GLU A 309 7.60 4.22 -10.98
C GLU A 309 6.46 4.93 -10.26
N ASN A 310 5.22 4.83 -10.76
CA ASN A 310 4.03 5.31 -10.07
C ASN A 310 3.77 4.48 -8.80
N GLY A 311 3.60 5.16 -7.65
CA GLY A 311 3.43 4.48 -6.36
C GLY A 311 2.27 3.48 -6.30
N LEU A 312 1.12 3.79 -6.94
CA LEU A 312 -0.02 2.87 -7.01
C LEU A 312 0.23 1.70 -7.95
N SER A 313 0.87 1.94 -9.10
CA SER A 313 1.29 0.86 -10.00
C SER A 313 2.22 -0.12 -9.27
N ILE A 314 3.19 0.38 -8.50
CA ILE A 314 4.10 -0.46 -7.69
C ILE A 314 3.31 -1.25 -6.63
N LEU A 315 2.38 -0.59 -5.94
CA LEU A 315 1.56 -1.23 -4.91
C LEU A 315 0.70 -2.37 -5.48
N ARG A 316 0.04 -2.14 -6.62
CA ARG A 316 -0.71 -3.18 -7.35
C ARG A 316 0.18 -4.38 -7.66
N GLU A 317 1.37 -4.13 -8.20
CA GLU A 317 2.27 -5.22 -8.60
C GLU A 317 2.81 -6.00 -7.41
N ILE A 318 3.09 -5.35 -6.29
CA ILE A 318 3.46 -6.04 -5.04
C ILE A 318 2.32 -6.94 -4.58
N LEU A 319 1.07 -6.47 -4.62
CA LEU A 319 -0.11 -7.28 -4.24
C LEU A 319 -0.31 -8.46 -5.19
N ARG A 320 -0.15 -8.24 -6.51
CA ARG A 320 -0.24 -9.28 -7.54
C ARG A 320 0.85 -10.35 -7.35
N VAL A 321 2.12 -9.94 -7.23
CA VAL A 321 3.25 -10.87 -7.08
C VAL A 321 3.19 -11.63 -5.75
N SER A 322 2.81 -10.94 -4.67
CA SER A 322 2.83 -11.54 -3.33
C SER A 322 1.64 -12.45 -3.06
N TYR A 323 0.45 -12.10 -3.58
CA TYR A 323 -0.82 -12.75 -3.22
C TYR A 323 -1.67 -13.22 -4.41
N ASN A 324 -1.22 -13.00 -5.65
CA ASN A 324 -2.01 -13.23 -6.86
C ASN A 324 -3.30 -12.39 -6.94
N TYR A 325 -3.33 -11.23 -6.28
CA TYR A 325 -4.47 -10.31 -6.34
C TYR A 325 -4.39 -9.50 -7.65
N SER A 326 -5.12 -9.97 -8.66
CA SER A 326 -5.18 -9.32 -9.97
C SER A 326 -5.97 -8.02 -9.91
N TYR A 327 -5.52 -7.00 -10.65
CA TYR A 327 -6.17 -5.70 -10.72
C TYR A 327 -7.51 -5.77 -11.47
N THR A 328 -8.55 -6.03 -10.70
CA THR A 328 -9.92 -6.31 -11.14
C THR A 328 -10.88 -5.81 -10.06
N SER A 329 -12.15 -5.63 -10.41
CA SER A 329 -13.20 -5.23 -9.47
C SER A 329 -13.49 -6.26 -8.36
N THR A 330 -12.93 -7.47 -8.45
CA THR A 330 -12.95 -8.45 -7.33
C THR A 330 -12.11 -7.98 -6.15
N PHE A 331 -10.94 -7.41 -6.42
CA PHE A 331 -9.95 -7.06 -5.40
C PHE A 331 -9.81 -5.56 -5.18
N PHE A 332 -10.05 -4.74 -6.20
CA PHE A 332 -9.75 -3.30 -6.18
C PHE A 332 -11.00 -2.48 -6.44
N GLU A 333 -11.08 -1.32 -5.80
CA GLU A 333 -12.03 -0.27 -6.19
C GLU A 333 -11.45 0.49 -7.38
N LEU A 334 -11.69 -0.03 -8.59
CA LEU A 334 -11.01 0.45 -9.80
C LEU A 334 -11.22 1.95 -10.05
N THR A 335 -12.40 2.48 -9.71
CA THR A 335 -12.73 3.90 -9.93
C THR A 335 -11.85 4.83 -9.11
N SER A 336 -11.66 4.56 -7.82
CA SER A 336 -10.82 5.40 -6.96
C SER A 336 -9.34 5.27 -7.29
N TRP A 337 -8.89 4.04 -7.60
CA TRP A 337 -7.52 3.78 -8.02
C TRP A 337 -7.17 4.48 -9.32
N GLU A 338 -8.01 4.36 -10.36
CA GLU A 338 -7.78 5.00 -11.66
C GLU A 338 -7.81 6.53 -11.53
N ALA A 339 -8.74 7.08 -10.74
CA ALA A 339 -8.81 8.51 -10.50
C ALA A 339 -7.51 9.07 -9.90
N ILE A 340 -6.87 8.34 -8.99
CA ILE A 340 -5.60 8.78 -8.37
C ILE A 340 -4.41 8.47 -9.29
N GLU A 341 -4.35 7.27 -9.87
CA GLU A 341 -3.24 6.83 -10.72
C GLU A 341 -3.04 7.76 -11.94
N THR A 342 -4.12 8.38 -12.42
CA THR A 342 -4.12 9.36 -13.52
C THR A 342 -3.97 10.82 -13.08
N ASP A 343 -4.15 11.13 -11.80
CA ASP A 343 -3.99 12.48 -11.25
C ASP A 343 -2.51 12.78 -10.98
N THR A 344 -1.91 13.60 -11.85
CA THR A 344 -0.49 13.96 -11.78
C THR A 344 -0.12 14.82 -10.58
N ASP A 345 -1.08 15.38 -9.85
CA ASP A 345 -0.83 16.20 -8.65
C ASP A 345 -0.91 15.35 -7.36
N LYS A 346 -1.59 14.20 -7.44
CA LYS A 346 -1.74 13.26 -6.33
C LYS A 346 -0.87 12.01 -6.45
N THR A 347 -0.29 11.79 -7.63
CA THR A 347 0.59 10.65 -7.87
C THR A 347 2.04 11.06 -8.12
N TYR A 348 2.94 10.39 -7.41
CA TYR A 348 4.37 10.64 -7.46
C TYR A 348 5.15 9.46 -8.01
N SER A 349 6.25 9.78 -8.68
CA SER A 349 7.25 8.81 -9.08
C SER A 349 8.11 8.45 -7.87
N ILE A 350 8.13 7.17 -7.53
CA ILE A 350 8.86 6.65 -6.38
C ILE A 350 9.89 5.60 -6.81
N GLY A 351 10.92 5.43 -5.97
CA GLY A 351 11.93 4.39 -6.08
C GLY A 351 11.87 3.45 -4.88
N LEU A 352 11.74 2.14 -5.12
CA LEU A 352 11.66 1.14 -4.06
C LEU A 352 12.67 0.01 -4.29
N TYR A 353 13.53 -0.24 -3.31
CA TYR A 353 14.48 -1.34 -3.31
C TYR A 353 14.27 -2.23 -2.09
N LEU A 354 13.99 -3.51 -2.33
CA LEU A 354 13.76 -4.50 -1.27
C LEU A 354 14.86 -5.56 -1.30
N SER A 355 15.84 -5.43 -0.41
CA SER A 355 16.99 -6.36 -0.29
C SER A 355 16.86 -7.38 0.84
N LYS A 356 15.80 -7.27 1.65
CA LYS A 356 15.52 -8.15 2.79
C LYS A 356 14.01 -8.39 2.87
N PRO A 357 13.56 -9.52 3.44
CA PRO A 357 12.15 -9.87 3.44
C PRO A 357 11.45 -8.97 4.45
N ILE A 358 10.53 -8.14 3.97
CA ILE A 358 9.68 -7.28 4.79
C ILE A 358 8.22 -7.63 4.57
N GLU A 359 7.40 -7.50 5.61
CA GLU A 359 5.96 -7.74 5.51
C GLU A 359 5.36 -6.76 4.51
N VAL A 360 4.53 -7.25 3.58
CA VAL A 360 3.95 -6.42 2.50
C VAL A 360 3.22 -5.20 3.05
N TRP A 361 2.51 -5.32 4.18
CA TRP A 361 1.82 -4.17 4.79
C TRP A 361 2.77 -3.02 5.17
N LYS A 362 4.03 -3.29 5.53
CA LYS A 362 5.03 -2.24 5.79
C LYS A 362 5.42 -1.52 4.50
N THR A 363 5.57 -2.26 3.41
CA THR A 363 5.80 -1.67 2.09
C THR A 363 4.60 -0.83 1.64
N VAL A 364 3.38 -1.33 1.84
CA VAL A 364 2.13 -0.59 1.58
C VAL A 364 2.12 0.72 2.38
N GLN A 365 2.52 0.68 3.66
CA GLN A 365 2.59 1.87 4.51
C GLN A 365 3.64 2.88 4.00
N GLU A 366 4.84 2.44 3.62
CA GLU A 366 5.88 3.33 3.08
C GLU A 366 5.46 3.99 1.76
N ILE A 367 4.83 3.22 0.86
CA ILE A 367 4.27 3.75 -0.40
C ILE A 367 3.14 4.75 -0.10
N SER A 368 2.17 4.36 0.73
CA SER A 368 1.02 5.21 1.08
C SER A 368 1.46 6.54 1.70
N LYS A 369 2.44 6.50 2.61
CA LYS A 369 3.04 7.71 3.21
C LYS A 369 3.70 8.59 2.15
N SER A 370 4.42 7.99 1.21
CA SER A 370 5.10 8.72 0.13
C SER A 370 4.12 9.35 -0.86
N MET A 371 2.88 8.86 -0.91
CA MET A 371 1.82 9.33 -1.79
C MET A 371 0.83 10.29 -1.10
N LEU A 372 0.99 10.56 0.21
CA LEU A 372 -0.04 11.22 1.04
C LEU A 372 -1.42 10.59 0.84
N GLY A 373 -1.45 9.27 0.85
CA GLY A 373 -2.68 8.51 0.67
C GLY A 373 -2.89 7.49 1.77
N ARG A 374 -4.09 6.94 1.78
CA ARG A 374 -4.51 5.87 2.68
C ARG A 374 -4.87 4.67 1.83
N PHE A 375 -4.18 3.57 2.11
CA PHE A 375 -4.58 2.26 1.63
C PHE A 375 -5.54 1.65 2.64
N GLU A 376 -6.77 1.40 2.21
CA GLU A 376 -7.81 0.86 3.08
C GLU A 376 -8.62 -0.24 2.40
N TRP A 377 -9.48 -0.86 3.19
CA TRP A 377 -10.50 -1.77 2.70
C TRP A 377 -11.82 -1.03 2.71
N ASN A 378 -12.49 -0.94 1.56
CA ASN A 378 -13.80 -0.33 1.50
C ASN A 378 -14.88 -1.24 2.10
N SER A 379 -16.13 -0.78 2.13
CA SER A 379 -17.28 -1.54 2.65
C SER A 379 -17.54 -2.85 1.91
N ASN A 380 -17.04 -2.98 0.68
CA ASN A 380 -17.11 -4.20 -0.13
C ASN A 380 -15.86 -5.08 0.04
N LEU A 381 -14.97 -4.74 0.96
CA LEU A 381 -13.70 -5.43 1.22
C LEU A 381 -12.82 -5.53 -0.03
N ARG A 382 -12.83 -4.47 -0.84
CA ARG A 382 -11.86 -4.23 -1.90
C ARG A 382 -10.76 -3.32 -1.39
N PHE A 383 -9.56 -3.50 -1.93
CA PHE A 383 -8.48 -2.54 -1.83
C PHE A 383 -8.93 -1.22 -2.41
N ASP A 384 -8.91 -0.22 -1.56
CA ASP A 384 -9.22 1.14 -1.91
C ASP A 384 -7.99 2.00 -1.57
N PHE A 385 -7.80 3.03 -2.37
CA PHE A 385 -6.78 4.01 -2.11
C PHE A 385 -7.43 5.38 -2.19
N THR A 386 -7.33 6.14 -1.11
CA THR A 386 -7.82 7.51 -1.06
C THR A 386 -6.64 8.43 -0.84
N SER A 387 -6.44 9.41 -1.71
CA SER A 387 -5.52 10.50 -1.43
C SER A 387 -6.10 11.38 -0.33
N ASP A 388 -5.24 11.97 0.50
CA ASP A 388 -5.67 13.04 1.39
C ASP A 388 -5.94 14.28 0.53
N ASP A 389 -7.18 14.39 0.04
CA ASP A 389 -7.66 15.50 -0.77
C ASP A 389 -8.39 16.47 0.14
N TYR A 390 -7.71 17.57 0.46
CA TYR A 390 -8.26 18.64 1.25
C TYR A 390 -9.57 19.15 0.67
N GLU A 391 -9.76 19.20 -0.64
CA GLU A 391 -10.93 19.84 -1.26
C GLU A 391 -12.20 18.98 -1.25
N GLN A 392 -12.06 17.66 -1.10
CA GLN A 392 -13.18 16.75 -1.17
C GLN A 392 -13.84 16.54 0.20
N LEU A 393 -15.00 17.17 0.41
CA LEU A 393 -15.81 17.00 1.61
C LEU A 393 -16.70 15.74 1.52
N GLU A 394 -16.65 14.91 2.56
CA GLU A 394 -17.41 13.66 2.67
C GLU A 394 -18.78 13.87 3.31
N ALA A 395 -18.89 14.89 4.17
CA ALA A 395 -20.14 15.27 4.80
C ALA A 395 -20.15 16.75 5.18
N ASN A 396 -21.35 17.33 5.11
CA ASN A 396 -21.68 18.60 5.73
C ASN A 396 -22.53 18.29 6.96
N ILE A 397 -22.06 18.73 8.13
CA ILE A 397 -22.72 18.53 9.43
C ILE A 397 -23.26 19.89 9.87
N THR A 398 -24.58 20.05 9.83
CA THR A 398 -25.23 21.28 10.29
C THR A 398 -25.27 21.32 11.80
N LYS A 399 -25.48 22.51 12.38
CA LYS A 399 -25.49 22.70 13.82
C LYS A 399 -26.59 21.88 14.52
N GLU A 400 -27.74 21.72 13.87
CA GLU A 400 -28.89 20.97 14.39
C GLU A 400 -28.60 19.47 14.49
N GLU A 401 -27.56 19.02 13.79
CA GLU A 401 -27.16 17.63 13.73
C GLU A 401 -26.16 17.31 14.85
N ILE A 402 -25.60 18.32 15.54
CA ILE A 402 -24.67 18.12 16.65
C ILE A 402 -25.43 17.83 17.95
N LEU A 403 -24.97 16.84 18.72
CA LEU A 403 -25.59 16.33 19.93
C LEU A 403 -24.77 16.65 21.19
N PRO A 404 -25.41 17.00 22.33
CA PRO A 404 -26.79 17.45 22.43
C PRO A 404 -27.02 18.77 21.68
N GLU A 405 -28.28 19.10 21.40
CA GLU A 405 -28.64 20.42 20.87
C GLU A 405 -28.09 21.49 21.83
N ASN A 406 -27.28 22.42 21.32
CA ASN A 406 -26.47 23.39 22.09
C ASN A 406 -25.25 22.81 22.83
N ALA A 407 -24.60 21.79 22.28
CA ALA A 407 -23.32 21.30 22.77
C ALA A 407 -22.31 22.46 22.87
N THR A 408 -21.66 22.58 24.03
CA THR A 408 -20.49 23.45 24.19
C THR A 408 -19.23 22.67 23.89
N PHE A 409 -18.28 23.35 23.26
CA PHE A 409 -17.08 22.72 22.74
C PHE A 409 -15.86 23.20 23.50
N ASN A 410 -14.96 22.27 23.84
CA ASN A 410 -13.64 22.63 24.32
C ASN A 410 -12.68 22.58 23.14
N ILE A 411 -12.33 23.76 22.63
CA ILE A 411 -11.37 23.90 21.53
C ILE A 411 -9.98 23.88 22.15
N LYS A 412 -9.17 22.91 21.74
CA LYS A 412 -7.78 22.84 22.17
C LYS A 412 -6.88 23.30 21.02
N ILE A 413 -6.34 24.50 21.16
CA ILE A 413 -5.28 25.00 20.27
C ILE A 413 -3.98 24.27 20.60
N ASP A 414 -3.39 23.59 19.62
CA ASP A 414 -2.06 22.98 19.73
C ASP A 414 -1.08 23.65 18.76
N ALA A 415 -0.75 24.92 19.06
CA ALA A 415 0.18 25.75 18.31
C ALA A 415 1.53 25.06 17.99
N ARG A 416 1.96 24.11 18.84
CA ARG A 416 3.22 23.37 18.70
C ARG A 416 3.22 22.34 17.57
N ARG A 417 2.07 22.11 16.95
CA ARG A 417 1.90 21.16 15.84
C ARG A 417 1.74 21.82 14.48
N VAL A 418 1.71 23.16 14.42
CA VAL A 418 1.64 23.88 13.15
C VAL A 418 2.96 23.72 12.43
N LEU A 419 2.91 23.06 11.27
CA LEU A 419 4.08 22.74 10.47
C LEU A 419 4.65 24.03 9.87
N SER A 420 5.76 24.50 10.43
CA SER A 420 6.38 25.76 10.04
C SER A 420 7.57 25.57 9.11
N THR A 421 8.30 24.46 9.29
CA THR A 421 9.44 24.10 8.45
C THR A 421 9.46 22.60 8.31
N PHE A 422 9.75 22.07 7.14
CA PHE A 422 9.84 20.63 6.99
C PHE A 422 10.80 20.25 5.87
N ARG A 423 11.20 18.98 5.89
CA ARG A 423 12.07 18.41 4.87
C ARG A 423 11.42 17.21 4.23
N VAL A 424 11.37 17.19 2.91
CA VAL A 424 10.91 16.04 2.12
C VAL A 424 12.14 15.32 1.62
N GLY A 425 12.35 14.09 2.11
CA GLY A 425 13.44 13.24 1.65
C GLY A 425 13.07 12.64 0.29
N LEU A 426 13.89 12.90 -0.72
CA LEU A 426 13.77 12.36 -2.08
C LEU A 426 15.06 11.65 -2.48
N ASP A 427 15.00 10.89 -3.58
CA ASP A 427 16.12 10.13 -4.16
C ASP A 427 16.93 9.33 -3.12
N ARG A 428 16.24 8.39 -2.46
CA ARG A 428 16.82 7.60 -1.37
C ARG A 428 18.06 6.82 -1.83
N LYS A 429 19.17 6.98 -1.10
CA LYS A 429 20.45 6.29 -1.27
C LYS A 429 20.50 5.03 -0.39
N TRP A 430 20.22 3.87 -0.99
CA TRP A 430 19.90 2.64 -0.25
C TRP A 430 21.09 1.96 0.45
N ALA A 431 22.32 2.19 -0.01
CA ALA A 431 23.54 1.70 0.64
C ALA A 431 23.94 2.53 1.87
N VAL A 432 23.31 3.69 2.08
CA VAL A 432 23.63 4.62 3.17
C VAL A 432 22.66 4.38 4.33
N SER A 433 23.19 4.05 5.50
CA SER A 433 22.37 3.77 6.70
C SER A 433 22.00 5.02 7.50
N ASP A 434 22.79 6.08 7.37
CA ASP A 434 22.56 7.34 8.08
C ASP A 434 21.38 8.11 7.45
N LYS A 435 20.42 8.54 8.27
CA LYS A 435 19.19 9.20 7.81
C LYS A 435 19.50 10.44 6.98
N GLU A 436 20.40 11.30 7.46
CA GLU A 436 20.68 12.59 6.82
C GLU A 436 21.32 12.39 5.44
N SER A 437 22.25 11.45 5.34
CA SER A 437 22.99 11.16 4.10
C SER A 437 22.26 10.19 3.16
N SER A 438 21.22 9.50 3.64
CA SER A 438 20.43 8.54 2.86
C SER A 438 19.37 9.18 1.95
N TYR A 439 19.22 10.51 1.99
CA TYR A 439 18.26 11.25 1.18
C TYR A 439 18.90 12.51 0.61
N GLU A 440 18.36 12.95 -0.52
CA GLU A 440 18.41 14.35 -0.90
C GLU A 440 17.21 15.06 -0.26
N TRP A 441 17.42 16.26 0.27
CA TRP A 441 16.40 16.96 1.04
C TRP A 441 15.89 18.19 0.31
N LEU A 442 14.60 18.20 0.00
CA LEU A 442 13.88 19.44 -0.26
C LEU A 442 13.51 20.05 1.09
N VAL A 443 13.97 21.26 1.35
CA VAL A 443 13.62 22.03 2.56
C VAL A 443 12.54 23.04 2.18
N ASP A 444 11.41 23.00 2.89
CA ASP A 444 10.35 24.00 2.77
C ASP A 444 10.22 24.74 4.11
N ASP A 445 10.47 26.05 4.08
CA ASP A 445 10.30 26.96 5.20
C ASP A 445 9.37 28.14 4.86
N SER A 446 8.54 27.98 3.82
CA SER A 446 7.65 29.03 3.32
C SER A 446 6.62 29.51 4.34
N ASN A 447 6.21 28.65 5.28
CA ASN A 447 5.26 28.96 6.35
C ASN A 447 5.90 29.38 7.67
N LYS A 448 7.24 29.49 7.72
CA LYS A 448 7.95 29.70 8.99
C LYS A 448 7.62 31.03 9.66
N GLU A 449 7.56 32.10 8.86
CA GLU A 449 7.30 33.45 9.37
C GLU A 449 5.83 33.60 9.81
N SER A 450 4.88 33.14 9.00
CA SER A 450 3.46 33.12 9.35
C SER A 450 3.21 32.33 10.64
N ALA A 451 3.76 31.12 10.73
CA ALA A 451 3.59 30.29 11.92
C ALA A 451 4.19 30.93 13.18
N LEU A 452 5.35 31.59 13.07
CA LEU A 452 5.97 32.30 14.18
C LEU A 452 5.14 33.52 14.62
N ASN A 453 4.60 34.29 13.66
CA ASN A 453 3.82 35.49 13.94
C ASN A 453 2.45 35.17 14.55
N GLU A 454 1.77 34.15 14.02
CA GLU A 454 0.42 33.77 14.46
C GLU A 454 0.44 32.91 15.71
N TYR A 455 1.32 31.90 15.77
CA TYR A 455 1.28 30.88 16.82
C TYR A 455 2.41 31.00 17.84
N SER A 456 3.35 31.96 17.65
CA SER A 456 4.53 32.12 18.51
C SER A 456 5.35 30.83 18.67
N SER A 457 5.31 29.95 17.66
CA SER A 457 5.93 28.64 17.71
C SER A 457 6.42 28.21 16.33
N THR A 458 7.47 27.39 16.31
CA THR A 458 7.97 26.74 15.09
C THR A 458 8.09 25.25 15.37
N TYR A 459 7.67 24.44 14.41
CA TYR A 459 7.74 22.98 14.46
C TYR A 459 8.37 22.49 13.16
N GLN A 460 9.39 21.63 13.34
CA GLN A 460 10.12 21.03 12.23
C GLN A 460 9.86 19.53 12.16
N GLU A 461 9.51 19.03 10.97
CA GLU A 461 9.32 17.60 10.71
C GLU A 461 10.06 17.13 9.45
N ASP A 462 10.51 15.88 9.47
CA ASP A 462 11.16 15.24 8.35
C ASP A 462 10.25 14.14 7.77
N PHE A 463 9.88 14.29 6.51
CA PHE A 463 9.11 13.31 5.75
C PHE A 463 10.06 12.40 4.97
N LEU A 464 10.34 11.24 5.57
CA LEU A 464 11.01 10.13 4.87
C LEU A 464 10.07 9.53 3.84
N THR A 465 10.31 9.79 2.55
CA THR A 465 9.49 9.30 1.44
C THR A 465 10.28 8.35 0.53
N LEU A 466 9.61 7.83 -0.50
CA LEU A 466 10.22 7.07 -1.59
C LEU A 466 10.27 7.90 -2.89
N ILE A 467 9.89 9.18 -2.87
CA ILE A 467 9.87 10.05 -4.05
C ILE A 467 11.27 10.14 -4.65
N ASN A 468 11.39 10.02 -5.97
CA ASN A 468 12.69 9.91 -6.64
C ASN A 468 13.10 11.15 -7.46
N ASN A 469 12.32 12.23 -7.40
CA ASN A 469 12.61 13.46 -8.14
C ASN A 469 12.13 14.71 -7.40
N LEU A 470 12.72 15.85 -7.75
CA LEU A 470 12.44 17.14 -7.11
C LEU A 470 11.03 17.65 -7.40
N THR A 471 10.52 17.47 -8.63
CA THR A 471 9.21 17.98 -9.05
C THR A 471 8.08 17.40 -8.20
N ASP A 472 8.07 16.09 -8.01
CA ASP A 472 7.07 15.40 -7.21
C ASP A 472 7.25 15.71 -5.71
N ALA A 473 8.49 15.87 -5.24
CA ALA A 473 8.76 16.27 -3.86
C ALA A 473 8.21 17.69 -3.57
N SER A 474 8.29 18.62 -4.54
CA SER A 474 7.68 19.94 -4.42
C SER A 474 6.15 19.88 -4.37
N LYS A 475 5.51 19.04 -5.20
CA LYS A 475 4.05 18.82 -5.14
C LYS A 475 3.62 18.24 -3.79
N TYR A 476 4.37 17.26 -3.31
CA TYR A 476 4.19 16.66 -1.98
C TYR A 476 4.31 17.71 -0.87
N ALA A 477 5.32 18.60 -0.95
CA ALA A 477 5.52 19.67 0.01
C ALA A 477 4.34 20.65 0.07
N VAL A 478 3.84 21.10 -1.09
CA VAL A 478 2.66 21.98 -1.16
C VAL A 478 1.44 21.35 -0.48
N ARG A 479 1.17 20.07 -0.75
CA ARG A 479 0.02 19.36 -0.13
C ARG A 479 0.19 19.16 1.37
N ILE A 480 1.39 18.79 1.83
CA ILE A 480 1.67 18.70 3.26
C ILE A 480 1.45 20.04 3.94
N LEU A 481 1.89 21.13 3.33
CA LEU A 481 1.73 22.44 3.90
C LEU A 481 0.25 22.86 3.96
N ALA A 482 -0.55 22.53 2.95
CA ALA A 482 -1.99 22.74 2.99
C ALA A 482 -2.68 21.98 4.14
N ILE A 483 -2.17 20.79 4.51
CA ILE A 483 -2.76 19.95 5.56
C ILE A 483 -2.26 20.33 6.96
N GLY A 484 -0.96 20.67 7.08
CA GLY A 484 -0.28 20.85 8.36
C GLY A 484 0.12 22.29 8.67
N GLY A 485 0.00 23.21 7.72
CA GLY A 485 0.47 24.60 7.83
C GLY A 485 -0.44 25.53 8.61
N THR A 486 -1.70 25.14 8.88
CA THR A 486 -2.68 25.94 9.63
C THR A 486 -2.87 25.43 11.06
N SER A 487 -3.49 26.24 11.94
CA SER A 487 -3.73 25.88 13.34
C SER A 487 -4.44 24.54 13.48
N LEU A 488 -3.87 23.64 14.28
CA LEU A 488 -4.50 22.36 14.60
C LEU A 488 -5.42 22.50 15.81
N ASP A 489 -6.52 23.22 15.64
CA ASP A 489 -7.56 23.27 16.66
C ASP A 489 -8.28 21.92 16.67
N ILE A 490 -8.11 21.19 17.77
CA ILE A 490 -8.77 19.90 17.95
C ILE A 490 -10.09 20.13 18.67
N LEU A 491 -11.16 19.66 18.03
CA LEU A 491 -12.52 19.69 18.52
C LEU A 491 -13.06 18.27 18.62
N THR A 492 -13.91 18.00 19.59
CA THR A 492 -14.69 16.76 19.63
C THR A 492 -16.17 17.09 19.56
N ILE A 493 -16.83 16.60 18.52
CA ILE A 493 -18.28 16.74 18.31
C ILE A 493 -18.94 15.38 18.42
N LYS A 494 -20.21 15.36 18.81
CA LYS A 494 -21.02 14.15 18.83
C LYS A 494 -22.14 14.30 17.82
N VAL A 495 -22.32 13.32 16.96
CA VAL A 495 -23.26 13.36 15.83
C VAL A 495 -24.14 12.10 15.81
N PRO A 496 -25.25 12.08 15.05
CA PRO A 496 -26.17 10.95 15.02
C PRO A 496 -25.57 9.76 14.25
N TRP A 497 -26.10 8.56 14.50
CA TRP A 497 -25.60 7.32 13.90
C TRP A 497 -25.56 7.29 12.37
N ARG A 498 -26.32 8.14 11.66
CA ARG A 498 -26.31 8.14 10.19
C ARG A 498 -24.93 8.47 9.58
N TYR A 499 -24.03 9.08 10.35
CA TYR A 499 -22.63 9.34 9.93
C TYR A 499 -21.68 8.17 10.20
N ILE A 500 -22.19 6.95 10.46
CA ILE A 500 -21.37 5.77 10.79
C ILE A 500 -20.39 5.36 9.69
N THR A 501 -20.61 5.83 8.46
CA THR A 501 -19.73 5.60 7.32
C THR A 501 -18.50 6.50 7.32
N LEU A 502 -18.46 7.55 8.15
CA LEU A 502 -17.31 8.44 8.27
C LEU A 502 -16.12 7.72 8.92
N LYS A 503 -14.92 8.04 8.45
CA LYS A 503 -13.65 7.42 8.85
C LYS A 503 -12.61 8.48 9.24
N ALA A 504 -11.61 8.06 10.00
CA ALA A 504 -10.45 8.91 10.27
C ALA A 504 -9.71 9.25 8.97
N GLY A 505 -9.27 10.50 8.88
CA GLY A 505 -8.62 11.14 7.74
C GLY A 505 -9.58 11.74 6.71
N GLN A 506 -10.89 11.45 6.77
CA GLN A 506 -11.86 12.09 5.88
C GLN A 506 -12.07 13.56 6.25
N TRP A 507 -12.45 14.36 5.26
CA TRP A 507 -12.72 15.79 5.41
C TRP A 507 -14.22 16.04 5.52
N ILE A 508 -14.60 16.89 6.45
CA ILE A 508 -15.99 17.30 6.67
C ILE A 508 -16.09 18.80 6.83
N SER A 509 -17.26 19.33 6.52
CA SER A 509 -17.67 20.66 6.92
C SER A 509 -18.58 20.57 8.14
N VAL A 510 -18.35 21.44 9.14
CA VAL A 510 -19.16 21.48 10.36
C VAL A 510 -19.58 22.92 10.61
N GLN A 511 -20.89 23.15 10.76
CA GLN A 511 -21.43 24.43 11.19
C GLN A 511 -21.33 24.56 12.72
N LEU A 512 -20.68 25.63 13.18
CA LEU A 512 -20.48 25.91 14.60
C LEU A 512 -21.08 27.27 14.95
N ASP A 513 -21.98 27.28 15.94
CA ASP A 513 -22.54 28.49 16.56
C ASP A 513 -21.88 28.71 17.92
N HIS A 514 -20.55 28.83 17.97
CA HIS A 514 -19.87 28.99 19.25
C HIS A 514 -19.90 30.46 19.72
N ILE A 515 -20.62 30.72 20.82
CA ILE A 515 -20.98 32.06 21.35
C ILE A 515 -19.77 32.95 21.71
N ASN A 516 -18.58 32.39 21.93
CA ASN A 516 -17.37 33.18 22.24
C ASN A 516 -16.70 33.84 21.02
N GLU A 517 -17.43 34.09 19.93
CA GLU A 517 -17.01 34.84 18.72
C GLU A 517 -15.88 34.22 17.87
N ILE A 518 -15.12 33.25 18.37
CA ILE A 518 -13.95 32.71 17.65
C ILE A 518 -14.33 31.73 16.52
N LEU A 519 -15.41 30.94 16.68
CA LEU A 519 -15.87 29.95 15.69
C LEU A 519 -17.38 30.05 15.49
N TYR A 520 -17.82 31.15 14.88
CA TYR A 520 -19.21 31.41 14.49
C TYR A 520 -19.34 31.39 12.95
N GLY A 521 -19.50 30.18 12.40
CA GLY A 521 -19.39 29.96 10.97
C GLY A 521 -19.28 28.48 10.59
N VAL A 522 -18.72 28.24 9.41
CA VAL A 522 -18.43 26.91 8.91
C VAL A 522 -16.96 26.62 9.12
N VAL A 523 -16.64 25.50 9.77
CA VAL A 523 -15.26 24.99 9.80
C VAL A 523 -15.12 23.83 8.83
N LYS A 524 -13.96 23.78 8.18
CA LYS A 524 -13.51 22.60 7.46
C LYS A 524 -12.55 21.85 8.36
N ALA A 525 -12.77 20.54 8.50
CA ALA A 525 -12.03 19.75 9.47
C ALA A 525 -11.73 18.35 8.95
N GLN A 526 -10.54 17.84 9.31
CA GLN A 526 -10.17 16.45 9.10
C GLN A 526 -10.54 15.61 10.32
N ILE A 527 -11.26 14.51 10.12
CA ILE A 527 -11.59 13.57 11.19
C ILE A 527 -10.30 12.89 11.66
N GLN A 528 -9.99 12.97 12.95
CA GLN A 528 -8.85 12.30 13.57
C GLN A 528 -9.23 10.96 14.18
N GLU A 529 -10.42 10.90 14.79
CA GLU A 529 -10.90 9.70 15.48
C GLU A 529 -12.43 9.58 15.33
N VAL A 530 -12.90 8.34 15.19
CA VAL A 530 -14.32 7.99 15.10
C VAL A 530 -14.64 6.98 16.19
N ASN A 531 -15.49 7.37 17.14
CA ASN A 531 -15.86 6.57 18.30
C ASN A 531 -17.39 6.34 18.32
N PRO A 532 -17.90 5.27 17.69
CA PRO A 532 -19.32 4.98 17.66
C PRO A 532 -19.83 4.46 19.02
N SER A 533 -21.00 4.92 19.43
CA SER A 533 -21.72 4.51 20.65
C SER A 533 -23.10 3.95 20.29
N MET A 534 -23.27 2.64 20.50
CA MET A 534 -24.57 1.98 20.33
C MET A 534 -25.57 2.28 21.47
N ALA A 535 -25.08 2.74 22.63
CA ALA A 535 -25.93 3.00 23.79
C ALA A 535 -26.94 4.12 23.52
N ASP A 536 -26.58 5.07 22.67
CA ASP A 536 -27.36 6.27 22.35
C ASP A 536 -27.40 6.57 20.85
N TRP A 537 -27.02 5.60 20.01
CA TRP A 537 -27.01 5.72 18.55
C TRP A 537 -26.32 7.00 18.07
N SER A 538 -25.12 7.24 18.59
CA SER A 538 -24.33 8.42 18.29
C SER A 538 -22.90 8.07 17.94
N ILE A 539 -22.17 9.03 17.40
CA ILE A 539 -20.77 8.90 17.04
C ILE A 539 -20.03 10.11 17.60
N LEU A 540 -18.98 9.86 18.35
CA LEU A 540 -18.07 10.90 18.80
C LEU A 540 -16.96 11.04 17.77
N LEU A 541 -16.88 12.20 17.11
CA LEU A 541 -15.85 12.55 16.15
C LEU A 541 -14.86 13.49 16.82
N THR A 542 -13.59 13.10 16.88
CA THR A 542 -12.50 14.05 17.15
C THR A 542 -12.03 14.58 15.82
N ILE A 543 -12.13 15.88 15.60
CA ILE A 543 -11.85 16.55 14.34
C ILE A 543 -10.76 17.60 14.56
N ARG A 544 -9.96 17.82 13.52
CA ARG A 544 -8.91 18.82 13.44
C ARG A 544 -9.38 19.89 12.47
N ILE A 545 -9.66 21.07 12.97
CA ILE A 545 -10.02 22.23 12.15
C ILE A 545 -8.78 22.64 11.37
N THR A 546 -8.95 22.94 10.09
CA THR A 546 -7.87 23.39 9.21
C THR A 546 -8.20 24.71 8.52
N ALA A 547 -9.49 25.05 8.47
CA ALA A 547 -9.98 26.31 7.93
C ALA A 547 -11.29 26.71 8.58
N TYR A 548 -11.50 28.02 8.64
CA TYR A 548 -12.68 28.64 9.19
C TYR A 548 -13.23 29.69 8.23
N TYR A 549 -14.54 29.60 8.00
CA TYR A 549 -15.31 30.50 7.15
C TYR A 549 -16.38 31.18 8.03
N PRO A 550 -16.16 32.41 8.50
CA PRO A 550 -17.12 33.11 9.34
C PRO A 550 -18.41 33.38 8.55
N TYR A 551 -19.54 33.42 9.26
CA TYR A 551 -20.78 33.92 8.66
C TYR A 551 -20.65 35.41 8.34
N LEU A 552 -21.14 35.82 7.17
CA LEU A 552 -21.17 37.22 6.79
C LEU A 552 -22.23 37.96 7.60
N THR A 553 -21.88 39.14 8.08
CA THR A 553 -22.80 40.06 8.75
C THR A 553 -22.90 41.38 7.99
N ASP A 554 -24.07 42.03 8.06
CA ASP A 554 -24.20 43.44 7.64
C ASP A 554 -23.47 44.41 8.59
N GLU A 555 -23.54 45.71 8.30
CA GLU A 555 -22.91 46.77 9.11
C GLU A 555 -23.47 46.81 10.55
N GLU A 556 -24.68 46.30 10.75
CA GLU A 556 -25.37 46.18 12.03
C GLU A 556 -25.04 44.88 12.79
N GLY A 557 -24.27 43.97 12.20
CA GLY A 557 -23.93 42.67 12.80
C GLY A 557 -25.01 41.59 12.60
N THR A 558 -26.00 41.81 11.73
CA THR A 558 -27.03 40.85 11.38
C THR A 558 -26.48 39.86 10.37
N LEU A 559 -26.71 38.57 10.59
CA LEU A 559 -26.30 37.52 9.65
C LEU A 559 -26.99 37.71 8.29
N LEU A 560 -26.20 37.71 7.23
CA LEU A 560 -26.70 37.70 5.87
C LEU A 560 -27.15 36.27 5.50
N THR A 561 -28.30 36.15 4.85
CA THR A 561 -28.79 34.89 4.30
C THR A 561 -29.05 35.02 2.80
N ASP A 562 -28.95 33.91 2.07
CA ASP A 562 -29.41 33.83 0.69
C ASP A 562 -30.95 33.82 0.60
N GLU A 563 -31.47 33.69 -0.63
CA GLU A 563 -32.92 33.65 -0.91
C GLU A 563 -33.63 32.44 -0.28
N GLU A 564 -32.88 31.38 0.05
CA GLU A 564 -33.39 30.15 0.69
C GLU A 564 -33.30 30.20 2.22
N GLY A 565 -32.71 31.27 2.76
CA GLY A 565 -32.52 31.46 4.20
C GLY A 565 -31.26 30.79 4.77
N ALA A 566 -30.36 30.31 3.92
CA ALA A 566 -29.06 29.78 4.36
C ALA A 566 -28.09 30.94 4.62
N TYR A 567 -27.29 30.85 5.68
CA TYR A 567 -26.31 31.89 6.01
C TYR A 567 -25.22 31.99 4.94
N LEU A 568 -24.92 33.22 4.52
CA LEU A 568 -23.80 33.50 3.63
C LEU A 568 -22.49 33.35 4.42
N ILE A 569 -21.50 32.70 3.81
CA ILE A 569 -20.16 32.49 4.37
C ILE A 569 -19.15 33.38 3.65
N GLY A 570 -18.13 33.84 4.36
CA GLY A 570 -17.03 34.58 3.75
C GLY A 570 -16.26 33.74 2.73
N GLU A 571 -15.83 34.35 1.63
CA GLU A 571 -14.99 33.69 0.60
C GLU A 571 -13.52 33.59 1.03
N GLU A 572 -13.07 34.43 1.97
CA GLU A 572 -11.70 34.36 2.50
C GLU A 572 -11.60 33.37 3.66
N GLU A 573 -10.72 32.38 3.47
CA GLU A 573 -10.24 31.46 4.50
C GLU A 573 -9.44 32.25 5.54
N VAL A 574 -9.89 32.23 6.81
CA VAL A 574 -9.24 32.92 7.94
C VAL A 574 -8.29 31.98 8.68
#